data_AF-A0A0B8P781-F1
#
_entry.id   AF-A0A0B8P781-F1
#
_cell.length_a   1.000
_cell.length_b   1.000
_cell.length_c   1.000
_cell.angle_alpha   90.00
_cell.angle_beta   90.00
_cell.angle_gamma   90.00
#
_symmetry.space_group_name_H-M   'P 1'
#
loop_
_entity.id
_entity.type
_entity.pdbx_description
1 polymer ?
#
loop_
_entity_poly.entity_id
_entity_poly.type
_entity_poly.pdbx_seq_one_letter_code
_entity_poly.pdbx_strand_id
1 'polypeptide(L)'
;MALAYLVLAFYVMFSNIEKVPEIISLIFKSAFGLQEAAAGGAGYAIAQALINGIKRGLFSNEAGMGSAPNAAASATPYPPHPASQGYVQMLGVFTDTIVICTATVAIILVSGEYVPHGEITGIELTQRALSAEVGSWGGIFVAIAIFFFAFTSIIANYSYAETNLIFLEHNHKAGLNIFRVIVLGMVLFGAVSSLPTVWAMADVSMGLMAIVNMVAILLLSGIVVKLAKDYNKQLKAGKVPTFDANDFPELQSQLEEGIWDQAEEAKKS
;
A
#
# COMPACT_ATOMS: atom_id res chain seq x y z
N MET A 1 -0.33 -14.01 -8.13
CA MET A 1 -0.29 -12.92 -9.12
C MET A 1 0.99 -12.10 -9.05
N ALA A 2 1.30 -11.47 -7.91
CA ALA A 2 2.49 -10.62 -7.75
C ALA A 2 3.80 -11.29 -8.20
N LEU A 3 4.07 -12.54 -7.80
CA LEU A 3 5.27 -13.27 -8.23
C LEU A 3 5.34 -13.42 -9.76
N ALA A 4 4.24 -13.77 -10.42
CA ALA A 4 4.20 -13.90 -11.88
C ALA A 4 4.46 -12.55 -12.57
N TYR A 5 3.90 -11.46 -12.02
CA TYR A 5 4.15 -10.10 -12.50
C TYR A 5 5.63 -9.73 -12.36
N LEU A 6 6.25 -10.03 -11.21
CA LEU A 6 7.66 -9.74 -10.97
C LEU A 6 8.60 -10.56 -11.86
N VAL A 7 8.33 -11.85 -12.06
CA VAL A 7 9.11 -12.68 -12.99
C VAL A 7 9.11 -12.07 -14.39
N LEU A 8 7.94 -11.63 -14.86
CA LEU A 8 7.81 -11.01 -16.17
C LEU A 8 8.51 -9.64 -16.23
N ALA A 9 8.36 -8.83 -15.18
CA ALA A 9 9.06 -7.55 -15.10
C ALA A 9 10.58 -7.73 -15.12
N PHE A 10 11.11 -8.68 -14.35
CA PHE A 10 12.54 -8.99 -14.37
C PHE A 10 12.99 -9.48 -15.75
N TYR A 11 12.20 -10.33 -16.42
CA TYR A 11 12.50 -10.75 -17.79
C TYR A 11 12.61 -9.55 -18.75
N VAL A 12 11.67 -8.61 -18.70
CA VAL A 12 11.71 -7.37 -19.51
C VAL A 12 12.94 -6.53 -19.18
N MET A 13 13.24 -6.37 -17.89
CA MET A 13 14.37 -5.57 -17.42
C MET A 13 15.72 -6.18 -17.82
N PHE A 14 15.89 -7.50 -17.71
CA PHE A 14 17.11 -8.18 -18.16
C PHE A 14 17.26 -8.14 -19.68
N SER A 15 16.17 -8.22 -20.43
CA SER A 15 16.18 -8.09 -21.89
C SER A 15 16.57 -6.68 -22.35
N ASN A 16 16.38 -5.68 -21.49
CA ASN A 16 16.69 -4.27 -21.75
C ASN A 16 17.73 -3.70 -20.78
N ILE A 17 18.66 -4.53 -20.30
CA ILE A 17 19.58 -4.16 -19.22
C ILE A 17 20.40 -2.90 -19.53
N GLU A 18 20.70 -2.65 -20.81
CA GLU A 18 21.43 -1.48 -21.28
C GLU A 18 20.66 -0.16 -21.07
N LYS A 19 19.33 -0.20 -21.13
CA LYS A 19 18.46 0.98 -20.93
C LYS A 19 18.21 1.29 -19.45
N VAL A 20 18.43 0.33 -18.56
CA VAL A 20 18.11 0.45 -17.12
C VAL A 20 18.83 1.63 -16.45
N PRO A 21 20.14 1.85 -16.64
CA PRO A 21 20.84 3.00 -16.07
C PRO A 21 20.28 4.34 -16.57
N GLU A 22 19.90 4.43 -17.84
CA GLU A 22 19.33 5.64 -18.43
C GLU A 22 17.97 5.96 -17.81
N ILE A 23 17.11 4.97 -17.63
CA ILE A 23 15.79 5.12 -17.01
C ILE A 23 15.90 5.55 -15.55
N ILE A 24 16.81 4.95 -14.78
CA ILE A 24 17.08 5.39 -13.41
C ILE A 24 17.53 6.85 -13.43
N SER A 25 18.48 7.22 -14.31
CA SER A 25 18.91 8.61 -14.44
C SER A 25 17.76 9.55 -14.81
N LEU A 26 16.85 9.14 -15.68
CA LEU A 26 15.67 9.92 -16.07
C LEU A 26 14.77 10.18 -14.86
N ILE A 27 14.42 9.14 -14.10
CA ILE A 27 13.58 9.26 -12.90
C ILE A 27 14.18 10.27 -11.92
N PHE A 28 15.49 10.16 -11.62
CA PHE A 28 16.16 11.10 -10.70
C PHE A 28 16.19 12.53 -11.27
N LYS A 29 16.50 12.71 -12.56
CA LYS A 29 16.55 14.04 -13.17
C LYS A 29 15.18 14.73 -13.15
N SER A 30 14.12 14.00 -13.49
CA SER A 30 12.74 14.51 -13.47
C SER A 30 12.23 14.77 -12.06
N ALA A 31 12.51 13.88 -11.11
CA ALA A 31 12.06 14.04 -9.72
C ALA A 31 12.68 15.28 -9.03
N PHE A 32 13.96 15.53 -9.27
CA PHE A 32 14.67 16.70 -8.72
C PHE A 32 14.61 17.93 -9.62
N GLY A 33 13.81 17.88 -10.70
CA GLY A 33 13.58 19.01 -11.59
C GLY A 33 14.84 19.52 -12.26
N LEU A 34 15.88 18.69 -12.43
CA LEU A 34 17.16 19.12 -13.02
C LEU A 34 17.00 19.53 -14.48
N GLN A 35 16.00 18.97 -15.17
CA GLN A 35 15.68 19.27 -16.56
C GLN A 35 14.83 20.55 -16.68
N GLU A 36 13.94 20.77 -15.71
CA GLU A 36 13.02 21.89 -15.59
C GLU A 36 13.69 23.12 -14.94
N ALA A 37 14.77 22.91 -14.17
CA ALA A 37 15.67 23.95 -13.66
C ALA A 37 16.39 24.70 -14.78
N ALA A 38 16.76 23.99 -15.85
CA ALA A 38 17.32 24.60 -17.05
C ALA A 38 16.29 25.50 -17.78
N ALA A 39 14.99 25.33 -17.52
CA ALA A 39 13.88 26.06 -18.13
C ALA A 39 13.26 27.14 -17.23
N GLY A 40 13.85 27.46 -16.06
CA GLY A 40 13.44 28.58 -15.20
C GLY A 40 12.22 28.36 -14.29
N GLY A 41 11.57 27.19 -14.35
CA GLY A 41 10.36 26.84 -13.59
C GLY A 41 10.53 25.75 -12.52
N ALA A 42 11.78 25.42 -12.16
CA ALA A 42 12.13 24.21 -11.40
C ALA A 42 11.28 23.97 -10.14
N GLY A 43 11.10 24.99 -9.30
CA GLY A 43 10.43 24.82 -8.00
C GLY A 43 8.98 24.35 -8.12
N TYR A 44 8.24 24.86 -9.10
CA TYR A 44 6.85 24.45 -9.33
C TYR A 44 6.78 23.03 -9.91
N ALA A 45 7.63 22.70 -10.86
CA ALA A 45 7.68 21.37 -11.47
C ALA A 45 8.03 20.28 -10.45
N ILE A 46 9.05 20.52 -9.61
CA ILE A 46 9.44 19.60 -8.52
C ILE A 46 8.29 19.42 -7.54
N ALA A 47 7.66 20.52 -7.11
CA ALA A 47 6.53 20.45 -6.20
C ALA A 47 5.37 19.62 -6.79
N GLN A 48 5.05 19.79 -8.07
CA GLN A 48 4.02 18.98 -8.74
C GLN A 48 4.41 17.50 -8.88
N ALA A 49 5.65 17.20 -9.24
CA ALA A 49 6.16 15.83 -9.33
C ALA A 49 6.08 15.12 -7.96
N LEU A 50 6.51 15.80 -6.89
CA LEU A 50 6.41 15.29 -5.53
C LEU A 50 4.96 15.11 -5.08
N ILE A 51 4.09 16.10 -5.29
CA ILE A 51 2.67 16.02 -4.90
C ILE A 51 2.00 14.84 -5.61
N ASN A 52 2.20 14.69 -6.92
CA ASN A 52 1.61 13.59 -7.68
C ASN A 52 2.20 12.23 -7.26
N GLY A 53 3.52 12.17 -7.03
CA GLY A 53 4.18 10.96 -6.53
C GLY A 53 3.67 10.54 -5.16
N ILE A 54 3.55 11.47 -4.21
CA ILE A 54 3.03 11.22 -2.87
C ILE A 54 1.57 10.77 -2.93
N LYS A 55 0.73 11.45 -3.70
CA LYS A 55 -0.70 11.09 -3.85
C LYS A 55 -0.89 9.68 -4.39
N ARG A 56 -0.16 9.31 -5.45
CA ARG A 56 -0.28 7.98 -6.06
C ARG A 56 0.42 6.90 -5.25
N GLY A 57 1.54 7.23 -4.61
CA GLY A 57 2.22 6.34 -3.66
C GLY A 57 1.34 5.99 -2.47
N LEU A 58 0.68 6.99 -1.87
CA LEU A 58 -0.27 6.81 -0.77
C LEU A 58 -1.44 5.91 -1.19
N PHE A 59 -1.96 6.08 -2.41
CA PHE A 59 -3.01 5.23 -2.93
C PHE A 59 -2.59 3.77 -3.08
N SER A 60 -1.32 3.52 -3.42
CA SER A 60 -0.83 2.15 -3.64
C SER A 60 -0.62 1.41 -2.32
N ASN A 61 0.13 2.03 -1.39
CA ASN A 61 0.59 1.35 -0.18
C ASN A 61 -0.22 1.65 1.09
N GLU A 62 -1.15 2.60 1.02
CA GLU A 62 -1.99 3.02 2.13
C GLU A 62 -1.23 3.51 3.38
N ALA A 63 0.03 3.95 3.20
CA ALA A 63 0.90 4.35 4.29
C ALA A 63 0.37 5.58 5.03
N GLY A 64 0.02 5.41 6.29
CA GLY A 64 -0.50 6.51 7.12
C GLY A 64 -2.01 6.72 7.02
N MET A 65 -2.74 5.97 6.18
CA MET A 65 -4.21 6.05 6.10
C MET A 65 -4.93 5.33 7.24
N GLY A 66 -4.26 4.40 7.94
CA GLY A 66 -4.83 3.68 9.08
C GLY A 66 -5.76 2.53 8.70
N SER A 67 -5.90 2.20 7.42
CA SER A 67 -6.70 1.09 6.91
C SER A 67 -6.03 -0.27 7.08
N ALA A 68 -4.75 -0.39 6.66
CA ALA A 68 -3.99 -1.65 6.71
C ALA A 68 -3.91 -2.31 8.11
N PRO A 69 -3.84 -1.57 9.23
CA PRO A 69 -3.92 -2.16 10.58
C PRO A 69 -5.16 -3.03 10.84
N ASN A 70 -6.29 -2.81 10.16
CA ASN A 70 -7.47 -3.67 10.30
C ASN A 70 -7.17 -5.12 9.89
N ALA A 71 -6.42 -5.35 8.80
CA ALA A 71 -5.95 -6.68 8.44
C ALA A 71 -4.97 -7.23 9.49
N ALA A 72 -4.00 -6.42 9.91
CA ALA A 72 -2.98 -6.82 10.88
C ALA A 72 -3.58 -7.27 12.22
N ALA A 73 -4.65 -6.61 12.67
CA ALA A 73 -5.35 -6.94 13.91
C ALA A 73 -6.05 -8.30 13.86
N SER A 74 -6.43 -8.78 12.67
CA SER A 74 -7.05 -10.11 12.49
C SER A 74 -6.04 -11.26 12.50
N ALA A 75 -4.74 -10.96 12.41
CA ALA A 75 -3.70 -11.96 12.33
C ALA A 75 -3.17 -12.31 13.72
N THR A 76 -3.02 -13.60 14.01
CA THR A 76 -2.26 -14.04 15.18
C THR A 76 -0.77 -13.69 14.95
N PRO A 77 -0.18 -12.82 15.80
CA PRO A 77 1.19 -12.39 15.62
C PRO A 77 2.16 -13.52 15.96
N TYR A 78 3.15 -13.75 15.09
CA TYR A 78 4.33 -14.53 15.42
C TYR A 78 5.58 -13.79 14.96
N PRO A 79 6.54 -13.50 15.86
CA PRO A 79 6.53 -13.71 17.31
C PRO A 79 5.32 -13.06 18.02
N PRO A 80 4.86 -13.59 19.18
CA PRO A 80 3.63 -13.15 19.87
C PRO A 80 3.83 -11.79 20.54
N HIS A 81 3.97 -10.75 19.72
CA HIS A 81 4.20 -9.38 20.13
C HIS A 81 3.60 -8.43 19.08
N PRO A 82 2.94 -7.31 19.46
CA PRO A 82 2.24 -6.44 18.50
C PRO A 82 3.17 -5.83 17.44
N ALA A 83 4.40 -5.50 17.83
CA ALA A 83 5.43 -5.01 16.90
C ALA A 83 5.72 -5.97 15.73
N SER A 84 5.51 -7.29 15.88
CA SER A 84 5.72 -8.27 14.81
C SER A 84 4.84 -7.96 13.60
N GLN A 85 3.55 -7.68 13.82
CA GLN A 85 2.64 -7.31 12.73
C GLN A 85 2.99 -5.94 12.16
N GLY A 86 3.48 -5.01 12.99
CA GLY A 86 4.04 -3.75 12.49
C GLY A 86 5.15 -3.95 11.45
N TYR A 87 6.09 -4.88 11.70
CA TYR A 87 7.15 -5.21 10.74
C TYR A 87 6.62 -5.90 9.48
N VAL A 88 5.63 -6.79 9.60
CA VAL A 88 4.97 -7.41 8.44
C VAL A 88 4.31 -6.35 7.55
N GLN A 89 3.61 -5.38 8.15
CA GLN A 89 2.98 -4.29 7.40
C GLN A 89 3.99 -3.35 6.73
N MET A 90 5.14 -3.08 7.38
CA MET A 90 6.24 -2.35 6.75
C MET A 90 6.77 -3.07 5.51
N LEU A 91 6.89 -4.41 5.56
CA LEU A 91 7.28 -5.21 4.40
C LEU A 91 6.24 -5.16 3.29
N GLY A 92 4.95 -5.08 3.63
CA GLY A 92 3.85 -4.86 2.68
C GLY A 92 4.06 -3.59 1.86
N VAL A 93 4.28 -2.45 2.53
CA VAL A 93 4.55 -1.14 1.89
C VAL A 93 5.78 -1.20 0.98
N PHE A 94 6.86 -1.83 1.45
CA PHE A 94 8.08 -2.01 0.65
C PHE A 94 7.81 -2.84 -0.62
N THR A 95 7.13 -3.98 -0.47
CA THR A 95 6.85 -4.89 -1.59
C THR A 95 5.95 -4.22 -2.63
N ASP A 96 4.91 -3.52 -2.19
CA ASP A 96 4.00 -2.84 -3.09
C ASP A 96 4.69 -1.71 -3.87
N THR A 97 5.23 -0.71 -3.16
CA THR A 97 5.74 0.50 -3.82
C THR A 97 7.15 0.33 -4.41
N ILE A 98 8.08 -0.22 -3.61
CA ILE A 98 9.50 -0.26 -4.01
C ILE A 98 9.74 -1.41 -4.99
N VAL A 99 9.03 -2.53 -4.86
CA VAL A 99 9.24 -3.68 -5.74
C VAL A 99 8.25 -3.67 -6.90
N ILE A 100 6.94 -3.73 -6.63
CA ILE A 100 5.93 -3.90 -7.68
C ILE A 100 5.73 -2.61 -8.49
N CYS A 101 5.47 -1.46 -7.87
CA CYS A 101 5.23 -0.22 -8.62
C CYS A 101 6.48 0.24 -9.40
N THR A 102 7.67 0.07 -8.83
CA THR A 102 8.93 0.40 -9.52
C THR A 102 9.13 -0.53 -10.72
N ALA A 103 8.83 -1.82 -10.60
CA ALA A 103 8.84 -2.75 -11.73
C ALA A 103 7.85 -2.33 -12.84
N THR A 104 6.64 -1.91 -12.48
CA THR A 104 5.64 -1.38 -13.43
C THR A 104 6.15 -0.15 -14.17
N VAL A 105 6.68 0.83 -13.45
CA VAL A 105 7.25 2.05 -14.04
C VAL A 105 8.42 1.71 -14.95
N ALA A 106 9.28 0.77 -14.56
CA ALA A 106 10.41 0.36 -15.37
C ALA A 106 9.97 -0.29 -16.69
N ILE A 107 8.97 -1.18 -16.67
CA ILE A 107 8.36 -1.73 -17.91
C ILE A 107 7.84 -0.60 -18.80
N ILE A 108 7.08 0.34 -18.24
CA ILE A 108 6.50 1.47 -18.98
C ILE A 108 7.60 2.30 -19.65
N LEU A 109 8.66 2.66 -18.92
CA LEU A 109 9.72 3.51 -19.45
C LEU A 109 10.63 2.77 -20.44
N VAL A 110 10.94 1.49 -20.20
CA VAL A 110 11.74 0.65 -21.12
C VAL A 110 11.08 0.51 -22.49
N SER A 111 9.75 0.36 -22.49
CA SER A 111 8.96 0.17 -23.71
C SER A 111 8.95 1.35 -24.66
N GLY A 112 9.25 2.56 -24.16
CA GLY A 112 9.14 3.80 -24.94
C GLY A 112 7.70 4.26 -25.20
N GLU A 113 6.68 3.56 -24.70
CA GLU A 113 5.27 3.93 -24.88
C GLU A 113 4.85 5.14 -24.04
N TYR A 114 5.63 5.53 -23.03
CA TYR A 114 5.34 6.69 -22.21
C TYR A 114 5.63 8.00 -22.96
N VAL A 115 4.57 8.70 -23.35
CA VAL A 115 4.64 10.05 -23.90
C VAL A 115 4.12 11.05 -22.86
N PRO A 116 4.93 12.05 -22.44
CA PRO A 116 4.46 13.10 -21.55
C PRO A 116 3.22 13.80 -22.13
N HIS A 117 2.16 13.93 -21.32
CA HIS A 117 0.86 14.48 -21.74
C HIS A 117 0.17 13.74 -22.91
N GLY A 118 0.52 12.47 -23.15
CA GLY A 118 -0.16 11.63 -24.12
C GLY A 118 -1.60 11.28 -23.71
N GLU A 119 -2.40 10.89 -24.70
CA GLU A 119 -3.80 10.48 -24.50
C GLU A 119 -3.93 9.12 -23.79
N ILE A 120 -2.93 8.25 -23.98
CA ILE A 120 -2.90 6.90 -23.42
C ILE A 120 -2.42 6.99 -21.97
N THR A 121 -3.29 6.61 -21.04
CA THR A 121 -3.01 6.72 -19.61
C THR A 121 -3.49 5.47 -18.85
N GLY A 122 -3.14 5.42 -17.56
CA GLY A 122 -3.62 4.38 -16.66
C GLY A 122 -3.24 2.99 -17.15
N ILE A 123 -4.23 2.10 -17.19
CA ILE A 123 -3.97 0.69 -17.41
C ILE A 123 -3.68 0.32 -18.85
N GLU A 124 -4.26 1.07 -19.79
CA GLU A 124 -4.00 0.90 -21.22
C GLU A 124 -2.51 1.11 -21.53
N LEU A 125 -1.89 2.12 -20.90
CA LEU A 125 -0.46 2.38 -21.04
C LEU A 125 0.38 1.18 -20.61
N THR A 126 0.03 0.54 -19.49
CA THR A 126 0.75 -0.65 -19.00
C THR A 126 0.56 -1.85 -19.93
N GLN A 127 -0.64 -2.03 -20.49
CA GLN A 127 -0.92 -3.09 -21.46
C GLN A 127 -0.12 -2.90 -22.75
N ARG A 128 -0.05 -1.67 -23.28
CA ARG A 128 0.75 -1.36 -24.47
C ARG A 128 2.23 -1.56 -24.21
N ALA A 129 2.75 -1.00 -23.11
CA ALA A 129 4.15 -1.14 -22.71
C ALA A 129 4.58 -2.60 -22.64
N LEU A 130 3.79 -3.44 -21.95
CA LEU A 130 4.14 -4.84 -21.84
C LEU A 130 3.98 -5.58 -23.17
N SER A 131 2.97 -5.24 -23.97
CA SER A 131 2.79 -5.86 -25.29
C SER A 131 3.92 -5.52 -26.27
N ALA A 132 4.50 -4.33 -26.16
CA ALA A 132 5.68 -3.94 -26.94
C ALA A 132 6.92 -4.79 -26.58
N GLU A 133 7.05 -5.18 -25.32
CA GLU A 133 8.23 -5.91 -24.82
C GLU A 133 8.14 -7.43 -25.00
N VAL A 134 6.94 -8.01 -24.84
CA VAL A 134 6.78 -9.48 -24.88
C VAL A 134 5.84 -9.99 -25.97
N GLY A 135 5.25 -9.09 -26.75
CA GLY A 135 4.26 -9.39 -27.80
C GLY A 135 2.82 -9.33 -27.29
N SER A 136 1.88 -9.64 -28.17
CA SER A 136 0.43 -9.42 -27.95
C SER A 136 -0.17 -10.12 -26.72
N TRP A 137 0.45 -11.19 -26.22
CA TRP A 137 0.01 -11.87 -25.01
C TRP A 137 0.24 -11.04 -23.73
N GLY A 138 1.14 -10.04 -23.75
CA GLY A 138 1.41 -9.15 -22.62
C GLY A 138 0.15 -8.38 -22.19
N GLY A 139 -0.63 -7.87 -23.15
CA GLY A 139 -1.89 -7.19 -22.85
C GLY A 139 -2.92 -8.10 -22.15
N ILE A 140 -3.00 -9.38 -22.55
CA ILE A 140 -3.87 -10.38 -21.93
C ILE A 140 -3.39 -10.68 -20.51
N PHE A 141 -2.08 -10.84 -20.32
CA PHE A 141 -1.49 -11.07 -19.00
C PHE A 141 -1.83 -9.92 -18.04
N VAL A 142 -1.67 -8.67 -18.48
CA VAL A 142 -2.01 -7.49 -17.68
C VAL A 142 -3.51 -7.45 -17.36
N ALA A 143 -4.39 -7.78 -18.31
CA ALA A 143 -5.84 -7.88 -18.06
C ALA A 143 -6.16 -8.85 -16.90
N ILE A 144 -5.55 -10.05 -16.92
CA ILE A 144 -5.70 -11.04 -15.85
C ILE A 144 -5.09 -10.52 -14.53
N ALA A 145 -3.93 -9.86 -14.60
CA ALA A 145 -3.26 -9.29 -13.44
C ALA A 145 -4.15 -8.28 -12.70
N ILE A 146 -4.72 -7.33 -13.45
CA ILE A 146 -5.60 -6.30 -12.90
C ILE A 146 -6.84 -6.90 -12.29
N PHE A 147 -7.42 -7.91 -12.93
CA PHE A 147 -8.59 -8.60 -12.38
C PHE A 147 -8.29 -9.08 -10.95
N PHE A 148 -7.17 -9.79 -10.75
CA PHE A 148 -6.79 -10.25 -9.42
C PHE A 148 -6.42 -9.11 -8.48
N PHE A 149 -5.62 -8.13 -8.91
CA PHE A 149 -5.23 -7.01 -8.07
C PHE A 149 -6.43 -6.17 -7.61
N ALA A 150 -7.28 -5.74 -8.53
CA ALA A 150 -8.49 -4.99 -8.21
C ALA A 150 -9.45 -5.80 -7.35
N PHE A 151 -9.65 -7.09 -7.65
CA PHE A 151 -10.52 -7.96 -6.86
C PHE A 151 -10.04 -8.09 -5.42
N THR A 152 -8.74 -8.35 -5.20
CA THR A 152 -8.19 -8.43 -3.84
C THR A 152 -8.29 -7.11 -3.09
N SER A 153 -8.05 -5.97 -3.76
CA SER A 153 -8.14 -4.65 -3.13
C SER A 153 -9.57 -4.28 -2.74
N ILE A 154 -10.56 -4.61 -3.59
CA ILE A 154 -11.98 -4.39 -3.28
C ILE A 154 -12.41 -5.19 -2.05
N ILE A 155 -12.04 -6.48 -1.99
CA ILE A 155 -12.37 -7.33 -0.84
C ILE A 155 -11.72 -6.85 0.44
N ALA A 156 -10.43 -6.49 0.39
CA ALA A 156 -9.71 -5.97 1.55
C ALA A 156 -10.36 -4.69 2.09
N ASN A 157 -10.60 -3.70 1.21
CA ASN A 157 -11.23 -2.44 1.60
C ASN A 157 -12.67 -2.62 2.11
N TYR A 158 -13.43 -3.53 1.49
CA TYR A 158 -14.75 -3.91 2.00
C TYR A 158 -14.66 -4.47 3.42
N SER A 159 -13.72 -5.38 3.68
CA SER A 159 -13.51 -5.95 5.02
C SER A 159 -13.14 -4.88 6.04
N TYR A 160 -12.26 -3.93 5.68
CA TYR A 160 -11.86 -2.84 6.57
C TYR A 160 -13.05 -1.96 6.93
N ALA A 161 -13.87 -1.61 5.94
CA ALA A 161 -15.06 -0.81 6.15
C ALA A 161 -16.12 -1.54 6.98
N GLU A 162 -16.31 -2.85 6.77
CA GLU A 162 -17.21 -3.67 7.59
C GLU A 162 -16.73 -3.71 9.06
N THR A 163 -15.43 -3.91 9.32
CA THR A 163 -14.86 -3.82 10.68
C THR A 163 -15.11 -2.45 11.32
N ASN A 164 -14.91 -1.37 10.58
CA ASN A 164 -15.18 -0.01 11.08
C ASN A 164 -16.67 0.21 11.40
N LEU A 165 -17.59 -0.34 10.59
CA LEU A 165 -19.02 -0.27 10.86
C LEU A 165 -19.41 -1.05 12.12
N ILE A 166 -18.79 -2.21 12.34
CA ILE A 166 -18.98 -3.00 13.56
C ILE A 166 -18.49 -2.22 14.79
N PHE A 167 -17.33 -1.58 14.69
CA PHE A 167 -16.78 -0.72 15.75
C PHE A 167 -17.70 0.46 16.09
N LEU A 168 -18.36 1.04 15.09
CA LEU A 168 -19.36 2.10 15.30
C LEU A 168 -20.73 1.57 15.77
N GLU A 169 -20.82 0.32 16.21
CA GLU A 169 -22.06 -0.35 16.67
C GLU A 169 -23.15 -0.51 15.60
N HIS A 170 -22.82 -0.36 14.30
CA HIS A 170 -23.77 -0.55 13.19
C HIS A 170 -23.81 -2.02 12.71
N ASN A 171 -23.64 -2.98 13.62
CA ASN A 171 -23.55 -4.41 13.34
C ASN A 171 -24.92 -5.11 13.20
N HIS A 172 -25.81 -4.55 12.40
CA HIS A 172 -27.11 -5.15 12.10
C HIS A 172 -27.18 -5.64 10.66
N LYS A 173 -27.66 -6.88 10.47
CA LYS A 173 -27.68 -7.62 9.19
C LYS A 173 -28.23 -6.81 8.01
N ALA A 174 -29.30 -6.05 8.24
CA ALA A 174 -29.91 -5.20 7.20
C ALA A 174 -28.96 -4.06 6.77
N GLY A 175 -28.32 -3.38 7.72
CA GLY A 175 -27.35 -2.31 7.44
C GLY A 175 -26.11 -2.81 6.70
N LEU A 176 -25.57 -3.97 7.09
CA LEU A 176 -24.43 -4.59 6.39
C LEU A 176 -24.80 -5.00 4.96
N ASN A 177 -26.01 -5.51 4.73
CA ASN A 177 -26.48 -5.83 3.38
C ASN A 177 -26.67 -4.57 2.52
N ILE A 178 -27.20 -3.49 3.08
CA ILE A 178 -27.29 -2.19 2.38
C ILE A 178 -25.89 -1.69 2.03
N PHE A 179 -24.94 -1.77 2.97
CA PHE A 179 -23.55 -1.38 2.74
C PHE A 179 -22.92 -2.18 1.59
N ARG A 180 -23.11 -3.51 1.55
CA ARG A 180 -22.66 -4.36 0.43
C ARG A 180 -23.23 -3.91 -0.91
N VAL A 181 -24.54 -3.60 -0.97
CA VAL A 181 -25.17 -3.10 -2.19
C VAL A 181 -24.57 -1.76 -2.62
N ILE A 182 -24.30 -0.86 -1.67
CA ILE A 182 -23.64 0.42 -1.96
C ILE A 182 -22.22 0.19 -2.51
N VAL A 183 -21.43 -0.70 -1.89
CA VAL A 183 -20.08 -1.02 -2.36
C VAL A 183 -20.11 -1.59 -3.78
N LEU A 184 -21.02 -2.53 -4.08
CA LEU A 184 -21.20 -3.04 -5.44
C LEU A 184 -21.63 -1.94 -6.43
N GLY A 185 -22.49 -1.02 -6.00
CA GLY A 185 -22.86 0.16 -6.78
C GLY A 185 -21.66 1.07 -7.08
N MET A 186 -20.78 1.28 -6.09
CA MET A 186 -19.55 2.06 -6.26
C MET A 186 -18.54 1.38 -7.18
N VAL A 187 -18.48 0.05 -7.19
CA VAL A 187 -17.66 -0.71 -8.15
C VAL A 187 -18.17 -0.50 -9.57
N LEU A 188 -19.50 -0.59 -9.79
CA LEU A 188 -20.10 -0.30 -11.10
C LEU A 188 -19.87 1.15 -11.52
N PHE A 189 -20.05 2.11 -10.60
CA PHE A 189 -19.78 3.51 -10.84
C PHE A 189 -18.32 3.75 -11.24
N GLY A 190 -17.37 3.14 -10.54
CA GLY A 190 -15.94 3.24 -10.86
C GLY A 190 -15.59 2.67 -12.23
N ALA A 191 -16.31 1.63 -12.69
CA ALA A 191 -16.08 1.01 -14.00
C ALA A 191 -16.51 1.89 -15.20
N VAL A 192 -17.44 2.83 -15.00
CA VAL A 192 -17.97 3.70 -16.06
C VAL A 192 -17.55 5.18 -15.91
N SER A 193 -16.94 5.53 -14.79
CA SER A 193 -16.51 6.89 -14.47
C SER A 193 -15.14 7.23 -15.07
N SER A 194 -14.90 8.51 -15.33
CA SER A 194 -13.59 8.97 -15.80
C SER A 194 -12.53 8.83 -14.71
N LEU A 195 -11.29 8.49 -15.10
CA LEU A 195 -10.16 8.39 -14.16
C LEU A 195 -9.99 9.65 -13.30
N PRO A 196 -10.01 10.89 -13.86
CA PRO A 196 -9.85 12.09 -13.04
C PRO A 196 -10.91 12.22 -11.93
N THR A 197 -12.16 11.87 -12.21
CA THR A 197 -13.24 11.91 -11.21
C THR A 197 -12.99 10.92 -10.09
N VAL A 198 -12.67 9.67 -10.42
CA VAL A 198 -12.41 8.62 -9.43
C VAL A 198 -11.18 8.96 -8.58
N TRP A 199 -10.12 9.49 -9.20
CA TRP A 199 -8.93 9.95 -8.49
C TRP A 199 -9.21 11.12 -7.56
N ALA A 200 -10.02 12.09 -7.97
CA ALA A 200 -10.37 13.23 -7.12
C ALA A 200 -11.16 12.78 -5.87
N MET A 201 -12.10 11.85 -6.04
CA MET A 201 -12.83 11.26 -4.89
C MET A 201 -11.89 10.50 -3.96
N ALA A 202 -11.01 9.67 -4.51
CA ALA A 202 -10.03 8.92 -3.74
C ALA A 202 -9.09 9.87 -2.97
N ASP A 203 -8.54 10.90 -3.62
CA ASP A 203 -7.62 11.85 -2.99
C ASP A 203 -8.24 12.55 -1.77
N VAL A 204 -9.51 12.94 -1.86
CA VAL A 204 -10.23 13.57 -0.74
C VAL A 204 -10.43 12.58 0.40
N SER A 205 -10.93 11.37 0.12
CA SER A 205 -11.16 10.33 1.13
C SER A 205 -9.86 9.92 1.83
N MET A 206 -8.81 9.65 1.05
CA MET A 206 -7.48 9.30 1.57
C MET A 206 -6.88 10.42 2.42
N GLY A 207 -7.03 11.67 2.00
CA GLY A 207 -6.57 12.83 2.75
C GLY A 207 -7.23 12.93 4.13
N LEU A 208 -8.55 12.75 4.20
CA LEU A 208 -9.28 12.75 5.46
C LEU A 208 -8.85 11.60 6.38
N MET A 209 -8.75 10.37 5.85
CA MET A 209 -8.31 9.20 6.61
C MET A 209 -6.88 9.39 7.15
N ALA A 210 -5.96 9.84 6.30
CA ALA A 210 -4.57 10.08 6.68
C ALA A 210 -4.45 11.14 7.77
N ILE A 211 -5.18 12.26 7.68
CA ILE A 211 -5.14 13.31 8.71
C ILE A 211 -5.57 12.75 10.07
N VAL A 212 -6.71 12.07 10.13
CA VAL A 212 -7.24 11.51 11.39
C VAL A 212 -6.26 10.51 11.99
N ASN A 213 -5.79 9.56 11.16
CA ASN A 213 -4.90 8.51 11.62
C ASN A 213 -3.51 9.02 12.02
N MET A 214 -2.94 9.97 11.27
CA MET A 214 -1.63 10.55 11.62
C MET A 214 -1.69 11.30 12.95
N VAL A 215 -2.76 12.04 13.23
CA VAL A 215 -2.93 12.70 14.54
C VAL A 215 -2.96 11.65 15.66
N ALA A 216 -3.73 10.56 15.48
CA ALA A 216 -3.78 9.48 16.47
C ALA A 216 -2.40 8.82 16.69
N ILE A 217 -1.68 8.48 15.62
CA ILE A 217 -0.33 7.89 15.72
C ILE A 217 0.66 8.84 16.38
N LEU A 218 0.59 10.15 16.11
CA LEU A 218 1.46 11.13 16.76
C LEU A 218 1.23 11.17 18.28
N LEU A 219 -0.04 11.13 18.72
CA LEU A 219 -0.39 11.05 20.13
C LEU A 219 0.06 9.73 20.78
N LEU A 220 0.00 8.62 20.04
CA LEU A 220 0.41 7.28 20.50
C LEU A 220 1.90 6.98 20.28
N SER A 221 2.67 7.91 19.72
CA SER A 221 4.07 7.70 19.31
C SER A 221 4.95 7.18 20.45
N GLY A 222 4.72 7.64 21.68
CA GLY A 222 5.42 7.16 22.87
C GLY A 222 5.22 5.66 23.13
N ILE A 223 3.99 5.15 22.95
CA ILE A 223 3.66 3.73 23.11
C ILE A 223 4.30 2.91 21.99
N VAL A 224 4.18 3.36 20.75
CA VAL A 224 4.77 2.69 19.58
C VAL A 224 6.29 2.52 19.75
N VAL A 225 6.99 3.58 20.17
CA VAL A 225 8.44 3.53 20.40
C VAL A 225 8.80 2.58 21.55
N LYS A 226 8.02 2.56 22.64
CA LYS A 226 8.24 1.62 23.76
C LYS A 226 8.11 0.17 23.31
N LEU A 227 7.01 -0.18 22.64
CA LEU A 227 6.76 -1.55 22.16
C LEU A 227 7.80 -1.99 21.13
N ALA A 228 8.20 -1.09 20.21
CA ALA A 228 9.25 -1.41 19.24
C ALA A 228 10.61 -1.63 19.93
N LYS A 229 10.94 -0.84 20.95
CA LYS A 229 12.18 -1.02 21.72
C LYS A 229 12.19 -2.34 22.49
N ASP A 230 11.07 -2.70 23.10
CA ASP A 230 10.94 -3.96 23.82
C ASP A 230 11.16 -5.16 22.89
N TYR A 231 10.42 -5.22 21.78
CA TYR A 231 10.58 -6.24 20.75
C TYR A 231 12.05 -6.39 20.31
N ASN A 232 12.69 -5.28 19.94
CA ASN A 232 14.08 -5.29 19.47
C ASN A 232 15.08 -5.66 20.56
N LYS A 233 14.81 -5.33 21.83
CA LYS A 233 15.65 -5.72 22.96
C LYS A 233 15.58 -7.22 23.17
N GLN A 234 14.39 -7.82 23.15
CA GLN A 234 14.22 -9.27 23.26
C GLN A 234 14.91 -10.00 22.10
N LEU A 235 14.71 -9.51 20.86
CA LEU A 235 15.35 -10.07 19.67
C LEU A 235 16.89 -10.03 19.74
N LYS A 236 17.46 -8.89 20.17
CA LYS A 236 18.92 -8.74 20.37
C LYS A 236 19.47 -9.66 21.46
N ALA A 237 18.65 -10.01 22.45
CA ALA A 237 19.01 -10.97 23.48
C ALA A 237 18.88 -12.44 23.03
N GLY A 238 18.57 -12.69 21.75
CA GLY A 238 18.36 -14.03 21.21
C GLY A 238 17.08 -14.71 21.70
N LYS A 239 16.15 -13.95 22.31
CA LYS A 239 14.85 -14.45 22.76
C LYS A 239 13.82 -14.28 21.64
N VAL A 240 12.85 -15.18 21.60
CA VAL A 240 11.63 -14.97 20.81
C VAL A 240 10.89 -13.79 21.45
N PRO A 241 10.65 -12.68 20.72
CA PRO A 241 9.95 -11.54 21.28
C PRO A 241 8.52 -11.90 21.66
N THR A 242 8.17 -11.69 22.92
CA THR A 242 6.86 -11.99 23.48
C THR A 242 6.36 -10.78 24.24
N PHE A 243 5.15 -10.33 23.93
CA PHE A 243 4.52 -9.24 24.66
C PHE A 243 4.00 -9.71 26.00
N ASP A 244 4.31 -8.96 27.05
CA ASP A 244 3.83 -9.18 28.40
C ASP A 244 3.07 -7.93 28.84
N ALA A 245 1.75 -8.05 29.03
CA ALA A 245 0.92 -6.91 29.40
C ALA A 245 1.29 -6.33 30.79
N ASN A 246 1.94 -7.12 31.65
CA ASN A 246 2.38 -6.66 32.97
C ASN A 246 3.55 -5.68 32.90
N ASP A 247 4.35 -5.74 31.84
CA ASP A 247 5.46 -4.81 31.62
C ASP A 247 4.98 -3.41 31.17
N PHE A 248 3.68 -3.27 30.85
CA PHE A 248 3.06 -2.03 30.37
C PHE A 248 1.73 -1.72 31.09
N PRO A 249 1.78 -1.34 32.40
CA PRO A 249 0.58 -1.06 33.18
C PRO A 249 -0.33 0.01 32.57
N GLU A 250 0.24 0.99 31.85
CA GLU A 250 -0.52 2.04 31.16
C GLU A 250 -1.40 1.53 30.00
N LEU A 251 -1.16 0.32 29.49
CA LEU A 251 -1.92 -0.29 28.41
C LEU A 251 -3.00 -1.25 28.92
N GLN A 252 -2.95 -1.69 30.18
CA GLN A 252 -3.86 -2.72 30.69
C GLN A 252 -5.35 -2.34 30.55
N SER A 253 -5.69 -1.06 30.77
CA SER A 253 -7.07 -0.58 30.63
C SER A 253 -7.57 -0.51 29.18
N GLN A 254 -6.67 -0.66 28.20
CA GLN A 254 -6.97 -0.59 26.77
C GLN A 254 -6.94 -1.97 26.09
N LEU A 255 -6.51 -3.01 26.81
CA LEU A 255 -6.44 -4.36 26.29
C LEU A 255 -7.72 -5.12 26.62
N GLU A 256 -8.24 -5.88 25.66
CA GLU A 256 -9.29 -6.86 25.95
C GLU A 256 -8.71 -7.98 26.83
N GLU A 257 -9.50 -8.37 27.83
CA GLU A 257 -9.12 -9.40 28.79
C GLU A 257 -8.89 -10.74 28.06
N GLY A 258 -7.80 -11.45 28.37
CA GLY A 258 -7.49 -12.73 27.73
C GLY A 258 -6.75 -12.64 26.39
N ILE A 259 -6.61 -11.46 25.77
CA ILE A 259 -6.13 -11.37 24.38
C ILE A 259 -4.64 -11.68 24.21
N TRP A 260 -3.83 -11.43 25.25
CA TRP A 260 -2.39 -11.73 25.27
C TRP A 260 -1.99 -12.79 26.29
N ASP A 261 -2.95 -13.37 27.01
CA ASP A 261 -2.68 -14.30 28.13
C ASP A 261 -2.13 -15.65 27.64
N GLN A 262 -2.43 -16.05 26.40
CA GLN A 262 -1.89 -17.28 25.78
C GLN A 262 -0.36 -17.22 25.56
N ALA A 263 0.24 -16.03 25.56
CA ALA A 263 1.69 -15.88 25.47
C ALA A 263 2.41 -16.39 26.74
N GLU A 264 1.73 -16.42 27.90
CA GLU A 264 2.27 -17.04 29.12
C GLU A 264 2.33 -18.56 29.05
N GLU A 265 1.40 -19.21 28.35
CA GLU A 265 1.41 -20.67 28.19
C GLU A 265 2.54 -21.14 27.27
N ALA A 266 2.84 -20.36 26.23
CA ALA A 266 4.00 -20.62 25.35
C ALA A 266 5.36 -20.43 26.03
N LYS A 267 5.44 -19.62 27.11
CA LYS A 267 6.64 -19.54 27.98
C LYS A 267 6.84 -20.80 28.84
N LYS A 268 5.82 -21.66 28.99
CA LYS A 268 5.82 -22.86 29.84
C LYS A 268 6.04 -24.19 29.10
N SER A 269 6.10 -24.19 27.75
CA SER A 269 6.41 -25.39 26.94
C SER A 269 7.80 -25.29 26.32
#